data_AF-A0A1Q9LLF7-F1
#
_entry.id   AF-A0A1Q9LLF7-F1
#
_cell.length_a   1.000
_cell.length_b   1.000
_cell.length_c   1.000
_cell.angle_alpha   90.00
_cell.angle_beta   90.00
_cell.angle_gamma   90.00
#
_symmetry.space_group_name_H-M   'P 1'
#
loop_
_entity.id
_entity.type
_entity.pdbx_description
1 polymer ?
#
loop_
_entity_poly.entity_id
_entity_poly.type
_entity_poly.pdbx_seq_one_letter_code
_entity_poly.pdbx_strand_id
1 'polypeptide(L)'
;MPSYLSPGVYTEEVSSGSKPIEGVGTAVAAFVGFAEKGPVDEPVLVTNWTQYTQAFGGFVEGAYLAHSVYGYFLNGGGTAYVVRVNRDAPEAAETGAPARAELAPQGQGKPLALRALLPGAAGNETTVEVVDASEPGEDTFKLVVRGGGAEEVYDNVTVRRGPSNVATALRQSKLVAVEESRSGAVAAPARGTTTLTGGGTGTDLVAVSPDDYVGDAGDRTGFASLEAIDDITMLAVPDLMSAYQRGALDLEGVKAVQLAMIAHCELMSDRVAILDPPPGLRPQQLKQWRMEVAGYDSKYATLYWPWVKIMDPATGKPVFTPPSGHVAGVWARSDDTRGVHKAPANEVVRGVIDLESGITRGEHDQLNPVGVNCIRSFPGQGIRVWGARTLSSDPEWRYLNVRRLFNFVEKSILNGTNWVVFEPNDQYLWSSVNRTITMFLRQVWRSGALFGGTPEEAFFVKCDAENNPEENRDVGLLTVDIGIAPVKPAEFVVFRLSQYSEGAGLQE
;
A
#
# COMPACT_ATOMS: atom_id res chain seq x y z
N MET A 1 48.13 4.88 -33.52
CA MET A 1 47.39 4.77 -34.80
C MET A 1 47.62 3.36 -35.35
N PRO A 2 46.57 2.66 -35.80
CA PRO A 2 46.75 1.37 -36.45
C PRO A 2 47.52 1.57 -37.76
N SER A 3 48.47 0.66 -38.03
CA SER A 3 49.24 0.62 -39.25
C SER A 3 48.63 -0.44 -40.17
N TYR A 4 47.97 -0.01 -41.25
CA TYR A 4 47.47 -0.91 -42.28
C TYR A 4 48.57 -1.13 -43.32
N LEU A 5 49.06 -2.36 -43.46
CA LEU A 5 50.23 -2.71 -44.27
C LEU A 5 49.88 -3.34 -45.63
N SER A 6 48.59 -3.44 -45.97
CA SER A 6 48.13 -4.10 -47.19
C SER A 6 46.82 -3.49 -47.72
N PRO A 7 46.52 -3.58 -49.03
CA PRO A 7 45.24 -3.10 -49.57
C PRO A 7 44.09 -4.06 -49.19
N GLY A 8 43.00 -3.55 -48.61
CA GLY A 8 41.83 -4.33 -48.21
C GLY A 8 40.68 -3.47 -47.66
N VAL A 9 39.53 -4.08 -47.40
CA VAL A 9 38.43 -3.46 -46.64
C VAL A 9 38.63 -3.85 -45.17
N TYR A 10 38.81 -2.86 -44.31
CA TYR A 10 39.01 -3.05 -42.88
C TYR A 10 37.74 -2.68 -42.13
N THR A 11 37.40 -3.47 -41.12
CA THR A 11 36.28 -3.20 -40.22
C THR A 11 36.88 -3.01 -38.83
N GLU A 12 36.72 -1.82 -38.26
CA GLU A 12 37.07 -1.55 -36.86
C GLU A 12 35.79 -1.41 -36.04
N GLU A 13 35.68 -2.18 -34.97
CA GLU A 13 34.66 -1.96 -33.96
C GLU A 13 35.09 -0.80 -33.06
N VAL A 14 34.77 0.42 -33.50
CA VAL A 14 34.81 1.58 -32.62
C VAL A 14 33.58 1.47 -31.73
N SER A 15 33.78 1.16 -30.44
CA SER A 15 32.70 1.25 -29.46
C SER A 15 32.18 2.68 -29.46
N SER A 16 30.96 2.90 -29.95
CA SER A 16 30.31 4.20 -29.80
C SER A 16 30.04 4.38 -28.31
N GLY A 17 30.91 5.12 -27.62
CA GLY A 17 30.88 5.26 -26.16
C GLY A 17 29.56 5.77 -25.58
N SER A 18 28.69 6.36 -26.41
CA SER A 18 27.32 6.75 -26.03
C SER A 18 26.30 5.73 -26.53
N LYS A 19 25.72 4.93 -25.62
CA LYS A 19 24.45 4.23 -25.89
C LYS A 19 23.30 5.25 -25.87
N PRO A 20 22.29 5.12 -26.75
CA PRO A 20 21.07 5.92 -26.64
C PRO A 20 20.43 5.74 -25.25
N ILE A 21 19.90 6.82 -24.69
CA ILE A 21 19.15 6.75 -23.43
C ILE A 21 17.81 6.09 -23.71
N GLU A 22 17.52 5.01 -23.00
CA GLU A 22 16.20 4.39 -23.00
C GLU A 22 15.36 4.96 -21.85
N GLY A 23 14.06 5.12 -22.11
CA GLY A 23 13.13 5.58 -21.09
C GLY A 23 12.91 4.50 -20.03
N VAL A 24 12.96 4.89 -18.75
CA VAL A 24 12.64 3.97 -17.64
C VAL A 24 11.15 3.62 -17.58
N GLY A 25 10.82 2.54 -16.87
CA GLY A 25 9.43 2.21 -16.57
C GLY A 25 8.76 3.32 -15.75
N THR A 26 7.51 3.63 -16.06
CA THR A 26 6.76 4.72 -15.38
C THR A 26 5.70 4.21 -14.40
N ALA A 27 5.48 2.89 -14.37
CA ALA A 27 4.30 2.26 -13.78
C ALA A 27 4.61 1.03 -12.92
N VAL A 28 5.47 1.18 -11.91
CA VAL A 28 5.77 0.13 -10.93
C VAL A 28 5.27 0.56 -9.56
N ALA A 29 4.27 -0.13 -9.03
CA ALA A 29 3.69 0.19 -7.74
C ALA A 29 4.35 -0.58 -6.60
N ALA A 30 4.54 0.05 -5.45
CA ALA A 30 4.88 -0.60 -4.20
C ALA A 30 3.68 -0.55 -3.26
N PHE A 31 3.27 -1.72 -2.78
CA PHE A 31 2.17 -1.87 -1.82
C PHE A 31 2.70 -2.42 -0.50
N VAL A 32 2.35 -1.77 0.60
CA VAL A 32 2.79 -2.15 1.94
C VAL A 32 1.55 -2.39 2.80
N GLY A 33 1.49 -3.53 3.47
CA GLY A 33 0.33 -3.86 4.30
C GLY A 33 0.31 -5.29 4.83
N PHE A 34 -0.88 -5.77 5.19
CA PHE A 34 -1.08 -7.07 5.81
C PHE A 34 -1.46 -8.13 4.76
N ALA A 35 -0.75 -9.25 4.77
CA ALA A 35 -1.03 -10.41 3.94
C ALA A 35 -1.34 -11.66 4.79
N GLU A 36 -1.97 -12.68 4.18
CA GLU A 36 -2.29 -13.96 4.83
C GLU A 36 -1.01 -14.75 5.15
N LYS A 37 -0.05 -14.72 4.23
CA LYS A 37 1.22 -15.44 4.30
C LYS A 37 2.30 -14.67 3.54
N GLY A 38 3.47 -15.28 3.38
CA GLY A 38 4.60 -14.72 2.63
C GLY A 38 5.66 -14.12 3.55
N PRO A 39 6.83 -13.75 3.00
CA PRO A 39 7.92 -13.21 3.79
C PRO A 39 7.50 -11.86 4.39
N VAL A 40 7.93 -11.62 5.62
CA VAL A 40 7.70 -10.36 6.33
C VAL A 40 8.87 -9.42 6.04
N ASP A 41 8.56 -8.14 5.83
CA ASP A 41 9.55 -7.07 5.57
C ASP A 41 10.41 -7.24 4.31
N GLU A 42 10.15 -8.27 3.51
CA GLU A 42 10.86 -8.52 2.26
C GLU A 42 10.03 -8.03 1.06
N PRO A 43 10.55 -7.11 0.22
CA PRO A 43 9.90 -6.73 -1.02
C PRO A 43 9.87 -7.89 -2.01
N VAL A 44 8.67 -8.36 -2.35
CA VAL A 44 8.49 -9.41 -3.37
C VAL A 44 7.87 -8.82 -4.63
N LEU A 45 8.52 -9.08 -5.76
CA LEU A 45 8.03 -8.71 -7.09
C LEU A 45 6.87 -9.62 -7.53
N VAL A 46 5.76 -9.01 -7.92
CA VAL A 46 4.60 -9.67 -8.50
C VAL A 46 4.16 -8.96 -9.79
N THR A 47 3.86 -9.72 -10.83
CA THR A 47 3.48 -9.20 -12.16
C THR A 47 2.03 -9.50 -12.54
N ASN A 48 1.30 -10.23 -11.69
CA ASN A 48 -0.11 -10.52 -11.86
C ASN A 48 -0.72 -11.02 -10.54
N TRP A 49 -2.05 -11.10 -10.52
CA TRP A 49 -2.82 -11.57 -9.36
C TRP A 49 -2.51 -13.01 -8.94
N THR A 50 -2.22 -13.91 -9.89
CA THR A 50 -1.88 -15.29 -9.57
C THR A 50 -0.55 -15.39 -8.81
N GLN A 51 0.45 -14.61 -9.21
CA GLN A 51 1.73 -14.53 -8.49
C GLN A 51 1.53 -13.94 -7.08
N TYR A 52 0.70 -12.91 -6.95
CA TYR A 52 0.35 -12.36 -5.64
C TYR A 52 -0.25 -13.42 -4.73
N THR A 53 -1.27 -14.16 -5.19
CA THR A 53 -1.95 -15.16 -4.35
C THR A 53 -1.05 -16.34 -3.99
N GLN A 54 -0.11 -16.71 -4.87
CA GLN A 54 0.91 -17.71 -4.57
C GLN A 54 1.85 -17.25 -3.45
N ALA A 55 2.36 -16.03 -3.51
CA ALA A 55 3.31 -15.48 -2.54
C ALA A 55 2.65 -15.09 -1.20
N PHE A 56 1.53 -14.38 -1.25
CA PHE A 56 0.95 -13.67 -0.10
C PHE A 56 -0.42 -14.19 0.36
N GLY A 57 -1.02 -15.11 -0.40
CA GLY A 57 -2.33 -15.69 -0.09
C GLY A 57 -3.49 -14.86 -0.63
N GLY A 58 -4.68 -15.11 -0.09
CA GLY A 58 -5.93 -14.52 -0.56
C GLY A 58 -6.29 -13.19 0.11
N PHE A 59 -7.58 -12.89 0.04
CA PHE A 59 -8.16 -11.75 0.74
C PHE A 59 -8.24 -12.04 2.24
N VAL A 60 -7.80 -11.09 3.06
CA VAL A 60 -7.86 -11.21 4.51
C VAL A 60 -8.89 -10.24 5.08
N GLU A 61 -9.74 -10.75 5.97
CA GLU A 61 -10.74 -9.93 6.65
C GLU A 61 -10.07 -8.80 7.44
N GLY A 62 -10.63 -7.60 7.29
CA GLY A 62 -10.10 -6.40 7.90
C GLY A 62 -8.79 -5.89 7.29
N ALA A 63 -8.30 -6.44 6.17
CA ALA A 63 -7.13 -5.93 5.45
C ALA A 63 -7.47 -5.52 4.00
N TYR A 64 -6.74 -4.53 3.50
CA TYR A 64 -6.92 -3.89 2.20
C TYR A 64 -5.79 -4.14 1.23
N LEU A 65 -4.63 -4.68 1.64
CA LEU A 65 -3.51 -4.96 0.73
C LEU A 65 -3.94 -5.80 -0.48
N ALA A 66 -4.57 -6.96 -0.25
CA ALA A 66 -5.03 -7.84 -1.32
C ALA A 66 -6.04 -7.15 -2.26
N HIS A 67 -6.97 -6.38 -1.69
CA HIS A 67 -7.95 -5.60 -2.46
C HIS A 67 -7.30 -4.53 -3.33
N SER A 68 -6.29 -3.83 -2.80
CA SER A 68 -5.54 -2.80 -3.52
C SER A 68 -4.70 -3.37 -4.65
N VAL A 69 -4.01 -4.49 -4.41
CA VAL A 69 -3.23 -5.19 -5.45
C VAL A 69 -4.14 -5.77 -6.53
N TYR A 70 -5.28 -6.35 -6.15
CA TYR A 70 -6.29 -6.81 -7.12
C TYR A 70 -6.81 -5.65 -7.98
N GLY A 71 -7.17 -4.54 -7.33
CA GLY A 71 -7.63 -3.31 -8.00
C GLY A 71 -6.58 -2.71 -8.94
N TYR A 72 -5.30 -2.77 -8.57
CA TYR A 72 -4.16 -2.35 -9.39
C TYR A 72 -4.11 -3.14 -10.70
N PHE A 73 -4.04 -4.47 -10.62
CA PHE A 73 -3.98 -5.33 -11.81
C PHE A 73 -5.26 -5.21 -12.67
N LEU A 74 -6.44 -5.14 -12.05
CA LEU A 74 -7.71 -4.97 -12.76
C LEU A 74 -7.76 -3.66 -13.57
N ASN A 75 -7.11 -2.62 -13.06
CA ASN A 75 -7.06 -1.31 -13.71
C ASN A 75 -5.93 -1.16 -14.72
N GLY A 76 -5.12 -2.18 -14.98
CA GLY A 76 -4.03 -2.15 -15.97
C GLY A 76 -2.65 -1.93 -15.37
N GLY A 77 -2.50 -2.19 -14.07
CA GLY A 77 -1.20 -2.37 -13.44
C GLY A 77 -0.45 -3.56 -14.02
N GLY A 78 0.87 -3.41 -14.20
CA GLY A 78 1.74 -4.44 -14.77
C GLY A 78 2.60 -5.12 -13.71
N THR A 79 3.40 -4.34 -13.00
CA THR A 79 4.40 -4.85 -12.07
C THR A 79 4.25 -4.14 -10.72
N ALA A 80 4.23 -4.92 -9.64
CA ALA A 80 4.19 -4.38 -8.29
C ALA A 80 5.18 -5.07 -7.36
N TYR A 81 5.77 -4.31 -6.45
CA TYR A 81 6.45 -4.82 -5.28
C TYR A 81 5.48 -4.83 -4.11
N VAL A 82 5.47 -5.91 -3.35
CA VAL A 82 4.62 -6.05 -2.16
C VAL A 82 5.51 -6.29 -0.96
N VAL A 83 5.33 -5.49 0.08
CA VAL A 83 5.96 -5.67 1.38
C VAL A 83 4.87 -6.01 2.39
N ARG A 84 4.98 -7.20 2.98
CA ARG A 84 4.12 -7.61 4.08
C ARG A 84 4.70 -7.05 5.38
N VAL A 85 3.96 -6.16 6.03
CA VAL A 85 4.28 -5.70 7.39
C VAL A 85 3.70 -6.69 8.39
N ASN A 86 4.45 -6.94 9.46
CA ASN A 86 4.20 -8.02 10.37
C ASN A 86 2.82 -7.95 11.05
N ARG A 87 2.20 -9.13 11.20
CA ARG A 87 0.99 -9.40 11.99
C ARG A 87 1.32 -10.12 13.31
N ASP A 88 2.55 -10.59 13.46
CA ASP A 88 2.94 -11.64 14.39
C ASP A 88 3.80 -11.06 15.53
N ALA A 89 3.35 -11.32 16.76
CA ALA A 89 4.19 -11.19 17.95
C ALA A 89 5.39 -12.15 17.86
N PRO A 90 6.51 -11.90 18.56
CA PRO A 90 7.68 -12.79 18.55
C PRO A 90 7.29 -14.25 18.86
N GLU A 91 7.44 -15.12 17.86
CA GLU A 91 7.67 -16.59 17.87
C GLU A 91 7.00 -17.50 18.94
N ALA A 92 5.89 -17.11 19.57
CA ALA A 92 5.28 -17.91 20.65
C ALA A 92 3.78 -18.25 20.51
N ALA A 93 3.11 -17.93 19.40
CA ALA A 93 1.65 -18.07 19.30
C ALA A 93 1.15 -18.83 18.06
N GLU A 94 1.72 -20.00 17.75
CA GLU A 94 1.18 -20.89 16.70
C GLU A 94 -0.14 -21.60 17.08
N THR A 95 -0.71 -21.34 18.25
CA THR A 95 -2.10 -21.74 18.56
C THR A 95 -2.76 -20.62 19.34
N GLY A 96 -3.82 -20.02 18.81
CA GLY A 96 -4.63 -19.04 19.55
C GLY A 96 -4.96 -19.56 20.95
N ALA A 97 -4.95 -18.67 21.95
CA ALA A 97 -5.17 -19.07 23.34
C ALA A 97 -6.47 -19.88 23.47
N PRO A 98 -6.46 -21.07 24.10
CA PRO A 98 -7.67 -21.87 24.25
C PRO A 98 -8.65 -21.17 25.20
N ALA A 99 -9.95 -21.25 24.92
CA ALA A 99 -10.98 -20.75 25.82
C ALA A 99 -10.88 -21.42 27.20
N ARG A 100 -11.12 -20.67 28.27
CA ARG A 100 -10.97 -21.13 29.65
C ARG A 100 -12.23 -20.87 30.47
N ALA A 101 -12.43 -21.70 31.49
CA ALA A 101 -13.46 -21.50 32.51
C ALA A 101 -12.91 -21.89 33.89
N GLU A 102 -13.24 -21.10 34.90
CA GLU A 102 -13.04 -21.46 36.30
C GLU A 102 -14.39 -21.82 36.92
N LEU A 103 -14.56 -23.08 37.31
CA LEU A 103 -15.76 -23.52 38.01
C LEU A 103 -15.65 -23.12 39.48
N ALA A 104 -16.58 -22.25 39.92
CA ALA A 104 -16.61 -21.74 41.29
C ALA A 104 -16.69 -22.88 42.31
N PRO A 105 -15.97 -22.84 43.44
CA PRO A 105 -15.98 -23.91 44.44
C PRO A 105 -17.25 -23.87 45.32
N GLN A 106 -17.70 -25.03 45.81
CA GLN A 106 -18.83 -25.18 46.75
C GLN A 106 -18.44 -24.88 48.22
N GLY A 107 -17.18 -24.51 48.49
CA GLY A 107 -16.64 -24.25 49.82
C GLY A 107 -15.27 -23.55 49.80
N GLN A 108 -14.50 -23.65 50.89
CA GLN A 108 -13.15 -23.05 50.96
C GLN A 108 -12.14 -23.90 50.17
N GLY A 109 -11.70 -23.39 49.01
CA GLY A 109 -10.67 -24.00 48.18
C GLY A 109 -10.51 -23.30 46.84
N LYS A 110 -9.59 -23.78 46.00
CA LYS A 110 -9.38 -23.20 44.65
C LYS A 110 -10.44 -23.70 43.66
N PRO A 111 -10.86 -22.86 42.68
CA PRO A 111 -11.76 -23.27 41.61
C PRO A 111 -11.12 -24.34 40.72
N LEU A 112 -11.95 -25.15 40.07
CA LEU A 112 -11.51 -26.11 39.05
C LEU A 112 -11.39 -25.39 37.71
N ALA A 113 -10.16 -25.19 37.24
CA ALA A 113 -9.88 -24.55 35.95
C ALA A 113 -9.90 -25.57 34.80
N LEU A 114 -10.65 -25.24 33.75
CA LEU A 114 -10.79 -26.03 32.52
C LEU A 114 -10.37 -25.20 31.32
N ARG A 115 -9.73 -25.84 30.35
CA ARG A 115 -9.43 -25.28 29.02
C ARG A 115 -10.14 -26.07 27.92
N ALA A 116 -10.58 -25.40 26.87
CA ALA A 116 -11.13 -26.04 25.68
C ALA A 116 -10.02 -26.77 24.92
N LEU A 117 -10.38 -27.91 24.34
CA LEU A 117 -9.57 -28.63 23.36
C LEU A 117 -9.93 -28.23 21.92
N LEU A 118 -11.10 -27.62 21.72
CA LEU A 118 -11.47 -27.00 20.45
C LEU A 118 -10.63 -25.74 20.20
N PRO A 119 -10.18 -25.51 18.96
CA PRO A 119 -9.31 -24.38 18.64
C PRO A 119 -10.05 -23.02 18.69
N GLY A 120 -9.39 -22.02 19.26
CA GLY A 120 -9.77 -20.60 19.17
C GLY A 120 -11.20 -20.27 19.58
N ALA A 121 -11.87 -19.41 18.80
CA ALA A 121 -13.22 -18.91 19.11
C ALA A 121 -14.30 -19.99 19.16
N ALA A 122 -14.11 -21.14 18.50
CA ALA A 122 -15.02 -22.29 18.63
C ALA A 122 -15.03 -22.86 20.07
N GLY A 123 -13.95 -22.64 20.83
CA GLY A 123 -13.90 -22.95 22.26
C GLY A 123 -14.84 -22.10 23.11
N ASN A 124 -15.24 -20.90 22.64
CA ASN A 124 -16.13 -20.00 23.37
C ASN A 124 -17.60 -20.47 23.39
N GLU A 125 -17.95 -21.44 22.54
CA GLU A 125 -19.27 -22.07 22.51
C GLU A 125 -19.35 -23.29 23.42
N THR A 126 -18.23 -23.68 24.05
CA THR A 126 -18.19 -24.84 24.94
C THR A 126 -18.77 -24.48 26.30
N THR A 127 -19.77 -25.24 26.75
CA THR A 127 -20.42 -25.08 28.05
C THR A 127 -20.15 -26.29 28.93
N VAL A 128 -19.92 -26.04 30.21
CA VAL A 128 -19.73 -27.06 31.24
C VAL A 128 -20.81 -26.88 32.29
N GLU A 129 -21.61 -27.93 32.48
CA GLU A 129 -22.69 -27.97 33.46
C GLU A 129 -22.34 -28.96 34.57
N VAL A 130 -22.40 -28.48 35.81
CA VAL A 130 -22.11 -29.26 37.03
C VAL A 130 -23.43 -29.58 37.73
N VAL A 131 -23.75 -30.88 37.81
CA VAL A 131 -24.97 -31.40 38.45
C VAL A 131 -24.66 -32.46 39.49
N ASP A 132 -25.68 -32.91 40.22
CA ASP A 132 -25.53 -33.98 41.21
C ASP A 132 -25.16 -35.31 40.56
N ALA A 133 -24.25 -36.03 41.21
CA ALA A 133 -23.83 -37.38 40.84
C ALA A 133 -25.02 -38.35 40.94
N SER A 134 -25.06 -39.36 40.07
CA SER A 134 -26.11 -40.38 40.14
C SER A 134 -25.98 -41.29 41.36
N GLU A 135 -24.76 -41.46 41.88
CA GLU A 135 -24.46 -42.12 43.15
C GLU A 135 -23.84 -41.10 44.12
N PRO A 136 -24.62 -40.52 45.05
CA PRO A 136 -24.14 -39.46 45.93
C PRO A 136 -23.06 -39.98 46.89
N GLY A 137 -21.84 -39.51 46.69
CA GLY A 137 -20.70 -39.64 47.60
C GLY A 137 -20.20 -38.29 48.10
N GLU A 138 -19.25 -38.32 49.03
CA GLU A 138 -18.61 -37.11 49.54
C GLU A 138 -17.76 -36.45 48.43
N ASP A 139 -18.03 -35.17 48.13
CA ASP A 139 -17.38 -34.40 47.04
C ASP A 139 -17.50 -35.03 45.64
N THR A 140 -18.55 -35.82 45.37
CA THR A 140 -18.84 -36.36 44.03
C THR A 140 -19.81 -35.48 43.26
N PHE A 141 -19.60 -35.36 41.96
CA PHE A 141 -20.46 -34.60 41.06
C PHE A 141 -20.48 -35.23 39.67
N LYS A 142 -21.43 -34.77 38.84
CA LYS A 142 -21.52 -35.10 37.42
C LYS A 142 -21.22 -33.86 36.60
N LEU A 143 -20.40 -34.04 35.57
CA LEU A 143 -19.94 -32.98 34.70
C LEU A 143 -20.40 -33.27 33.27
N VAL A 144 -21.23 -32.38 32.72
CA VAL A 144 -21.75 -32.46 31.35
C VAL A 144 -21.10 -31.36 30.53
N VAL A 145 -20.36 -31.74 29.48
CA VAL A 145 -19.67 -30.82 28.58
C VAL A 145 -20.35 -30.83 27.23
N ARG A 146 -20.75 -29.65 26.73
CA ARG A 146 -21.34 -29.50 25.40
C ARG A 146 -20.53 -28.51 24.58
N GLY A 147 -20.12 -28.90 23.37
CA GLY A 147 -19.35 -28.04 22.46
C GLY A 147 -19.15 -28.69 21.11
N GLY A 148 -19.09 -27.89 20.03
CA GLY A 148 -18.83 -28.39 18.67
C GLY A 148 -19.83 -29.44 18.16
N GLY A 149 -21.08 -29.43 18.66
CA GLY A 149 -22.12 -30.40 18.30
C GLY A 149 -22.02 -31.76 19.00
N ALA A 150 -21.11 -31.92 19.97
CA ALA A 150 -20.96 -33.13 20.79
C ALA A 150 -21.29 -32.86 22.27
N GLU A 151 -21.79 -33.89 22.96
CA GLU A 151 -22.04 -33.90 24.41
C GLU A 151 -21.24 -35.04 25.05
N GLU A 152 -20.45 -34.70 26.08
CA GLU A 152 -19.70 -35.66 26.90
C GLU A 152 -20.18 -35.60 28.35
N VAL A 153 -20.48 -36.76 28.94
CA VAL A 153 -21.00 -36.87 30.31
C VAL A 153 -20.04 -37.69 31.16
N TYR A 154 -19.58 -37.08 32.26
CA TYR A 154 -18.71 -37.71 33.26
C TYR A 154 -19.45 -37.76 34.60
N ASP A 155 -19.96 -38.95 34.95
CA ASP A 155 -20.72 -39.15 36.19
C ASP A 155 -19.82 -39.67 37.32
N ASN A 156 -20.23 -39.42 38.56
CA ASN A 156 -19.57 -39.88 39.80
C ASN A 156 -18.07 -39.49 39.88
N VAL A 157 -17.69 -38.32 39.35
CA VAL A 157 -16.32 -37.80 39.42
C VAL A 157 -16.07 -37.01 40.71
N THR A 158 -14.82 -36.97 41.16
CA THR A 158 -14.41 -36.23 42.38
C THR A 158 -13.12 -35.46 42.17
N VAL A 159 -12.88 -34.43 42.99
CA VAL A 159 -11.60 -33.71 43.05
C VAL A 159 -10.53 -34.44 43.89
N ARG A 160 -10.92 -35.49 44.64
CA ARG A 160 -10.01 -36.28 45.48
C ARG A 160 -9.08 -37.15 44.65
N ARG A 161 -7.93 -37.51 45.23
CA ARG A 161 -6.98 -38.45 44.59
C ARG A 161 -7.61 -39.84 44.52
N GLY A 162 -7.61 -40.45 43.34
CA GLY A 162 -8.18 -41.78 43.11
C GLY A 162 -8.53 -42.01 41.65
N PRO A 163 -9.04 -43.20 41.30
CA PRO A 163 -9.42 -43.55 39.93
C PRO A 163 -10.57 -42.71 39.38
N SER A 164 -11.47 -42.22 40.25
CA SER A 164 -12.60 -41.35 39.89
C SER A 164 -12.24 -39.85 39.89
N ASN A 165 -10.95 -39.51 39.87
CA ASN A 165 -10.52 -38.12 39.87
C ASN A 165 -10.91 -37.42 38.56
N VAL A 166 -11.47 -36.21 38.66
CA VAL A 166 -11.96 -35.43 37.51
C VAL A 166 -10.87 -35.15 36.45
N ALA A 167 -9.61 -34.91 36.87
CA ALA A 167 -8.50 -34.72 35.93
C ALA A 167 -8.10 -36.03 35.23
N THR A 168 -8.35 -37.18 35.85
CA THR A 168 -8.11 -38.49 35.21
C THR A 168 -9.24 -38.85 34.23
N ALA A 169 -10.49 -38.58 34.61
CA ALA A 169 -11.65 -38.79 33.74
C ALA A 169 -11.58 -37.91 32.47
N LEU A 170 -11.21 -36.64 32.61
CA LEU A 170 -11.10 -35.70 31.49
C LEU A 170 -9.89 -35.93 30.58
N ARG A 171 -9.00 -36.89 30.86
CA ARG A 171 -7.93 -37.28 29.90
C ARG A 171 -8.49 -37.90 28.62
N GLN A 172 -9.69 -38.48 28.67
CA GLN A 172 -10.35 -39.07 27.50
C GLN A 172 -11.28 -38.08 26.78
N SER A 173 -11.42 -36.85 27.31
CA SER A 173 -12.28 -35.83 26.71
C SER A 173 -11.69 -35.32 25.40
N LYS A 174 -12.59 -35.05 24.44
CA LYS A 174 -12.26 -34.37 23.19
C LYS A 174 -12.63 -32.88 23.22
N LEU A 175 -13.34 -32.44 24.27
CA LEU A 175 -13.89 -31.09 24.36
C LEU A 175 -13.15 -30.20 25.37
N VAL A 176 -12.73 -30.73 26.52
CA VAL A 176 -12.06 -29.95 27.58
C VAL A 176 -10.96 -30.72 28.29
N ALA A 177 -9.99 -30.01 28.86
CA ALA A 177 -8.96 -30.58 29.73
C ALA A 177 -8.81 -29.75 31.00
N VAL A 178 -8.43 -30.41 32.11
CA VAL A 178 -8.12 -29.72 33.38
C VAL A 178 -6.79 -28.99 33.27
N GLU A 179 -6.75 -27.74 33.73
CA GLU A 179 -5.51 -26.97 33.84
C GLU A 179 -4.89 -27.22 35.22
N GLU A 180 -3.73 -27.87 35.28
CA GLU A 180 -3.08 -28.23 36.54
C GLU A 180 -2.57 -26.98 37.27
N SER A 181 -3.17 -26.65 38.41
CA SER A 181 -2.69 -25.59 39.30
C SER A 181 -1.44 -26.05 40.05
N ARG A 182 -0.34 -25.30 39.96
CA ARG A 182 0.97 -25.66 40.55
C ARG A 182 1.01 -25.65 42.09
N SER A 183 -0.05 -25.24 42.79
CA SER A 183 -0.12 -25.29 44.26
C SER A 183 -1.56 -25.22 44.82
N GLY A 184 -1.88 -26.03 45.84
CA GLY A 184 -3.15 -25.97 46.60
C GLY A 184 -4.18 -27.06 46.23
N ALA A 185 -5.08 -27.37 47.16
CA ALA A 185 -6.17 -28.34 46.95
C ALA A 185 -7.35 -27.69 46.21
N VAL A 186 -7.78 -28.30 45.11
CA VAL A 186 -8.97 -27.90 44.34
C VAL A 186 -10.22 -28.39 45.09
N ALA A 187 -11.21 -27.52 45.26
CA ALA A 187 -12.48 -27.87 45.90
C ALA A 187 -13.51 -28.36 44.87
N ALA A 188 -14.51 -29.12 45.34
CA ALA A 188 -15.62 -29.55 44.49
C ALA A 188 -16.36 -28.32 43.91
N PRO A 189 -16.68 -28.31 42.61
CA PRO A 189 -17.35 -27.18 41.97
C PRO A 189 -18.81 -27.04 42.41
N ALA A 190 -19.26 -25.80 42.55
CA ALA A 190 -20.65 -25.43 42.78
C ALA A 190 -21.51 -25.80 41.56
N ARG A 191 -22.79 -26.07 41.82
CA ARG A 191 -23.77 -26.42 40.78
C ARG A 191 -24.04 -25.23 39.88
N GLY A 192 -24.11 -25.48 38.59
CA GLY A 192 -24.41 -24.45 37.59
C GLY A 192 -23.74 -24.72 36.26
N THR A 193 -24.05 -23.85 35.30
CA THR A 193 -23.50 -23.88 33.95
C THR A 193 -22.50 -22.75 33.80
N THR A 194 -21.31 -23.06 33.29
CA THR A 194 -20.26 -22.08 32.99
C THR A 194 -19.84 -22.25 31.54
N THR A 195 -19.81 -21.15 30.80
CA THR A 195 -19.32 -21.12 29.42
C THR A 195 -17.84 -20.78 29.41
N LEU A 196 -17.05 -21.48 28.59
CA LEU A 196 -15.64 -21.17 28.39
C LEU A 196 -15.53 -19.86 27.60
N THR A 197 -14.58 -19.01 27.95
CA THR A 197 -14.37 -17.70 27.31
C THR A 197 -12.90 -17.43 27.08
N GLY A 198 -12.56 -16.44 26.23
CA GLY A 198 -11.17 -16.08 25.95
C GLY A 198 -10.46 -16.94 24.89
N GLY A 199 -11.21 -17.74 24.13
CA GLY A 199 -10.72 -18.39 22.93
C GLY A 199 -10.52 -17.36 21.82
N GLY A 200 -9.26 -17.08 21.48
CA GLY A 200 -8.91 -16.14 20.42
C GLY A 200 -8.91 -16.80 19.05
N THR A 201 -9.46 -16.15 18.03
CA THR A 201 -9.11 -16.47 16.65
C THR A 201 -7.66 -16.08 16.45
N GLY A 202 -6.80 -16.95 15.91
CA GLY A 202 -5.42 -16.62 15.52
C GLY A 202 -5.33 -15.58 14.38
N THR A 203 -6.33 -14.71 14.25
CA THR A 203 -6.48 -13.61 13.30
C THR A 203 -6.48 -12.24 13.99
N ASP A 204 -6.35 -12.19 15.32
CA ASP A 204 -6.18 -10.94 16.04
C ASP A 204 -4.86 -10.30 15.59
N LEU A 205 -5.01 -9.27 14.75
CA LEU A 205 -3.92 -8.41 14.32
C LEU A 205 -3.28 -7.80 15.56
N VAL A 206 -2.02 -8.14 15.81
CA VAL A 206 -1.21 -7.54 16.87
C VAL A 206 -1.19 -6.02 16.69
N ALA A 207 -1.05 -5.27 17.80
CA ALA A 207 -0.93 -3.82 17.78
C ALA A 207 0.25 -3.41 16.89
N VAL A 208 -0.05 -2.72 15.79
CA VAL A 208 0.94 -2.22 14.81
C VAL A 208 1.22 -0.76 15.13
N SER A 209 2.49 -0.42 15.27
CA SER A 209 2.99 0.93 15.48
C SER A 209 3.28 1.62 14.13
N PRO A 210 3.43 2.96 14.11
CA PRO A 210 3.91 3.66 12.92
C PRO A 210 5.26 3.13 12.43
N ASP A 211 6.15 2.78 13.36
CA ASP A 211 7.51 2.31 13.06
C ASP A 211 7.53 0.98 12.30
N ASP A 212 6.53 0.11 12.51
CA ASP A 212 6.41 -1.14 11.75
C ASP A 212 6.12 -0.90 10.26
N TYR A 213 5.41 0.19 9.93
CA TYR A 213 5.20 0.58 8.53
C TYR A 213 6.43 1.25 7.94
N VAL A 214 7.04 2.18 8.67
CA VAL A 214 8.20 2.94 8.20
C VAL A 214 9.40 2.03 8.02
N GLY A 215 9.74 1.29 9.08
CA GLY A 215 10.90 0.42 9.16
C GLY A 215 12.23 1.17 9.12
N ASP A 216 13.30 0.41 8.88
CA ASP A 216 14.68 0.89 8.79
C ASP A 216 15.32 0.40 7.48
N ALA A 217 16.06 1.28 6.81
CA ALA A 217 16.69 0.98 5.52
C ALA A 217 17.89 0.01 5.64
N GLY A 218 18.63 0.08 6.76
CA GLY A 218 19.75 -0.80 7.06
C GLY A 218 19.30 -2.22 7.39
N ASP A 219 18.25 -2.34 8.20
CA ASP A 219 17.63 -3.61 8.58
C ASP A 219 16.63 -4.13 7.53
N ARG A 220 16.32 -3.30 6.51
CA ARG A 220 15.38 -3.59 5.42
C ARG A 220 14.00 -3.99 5.91
N THR A 221 13.43 -3.18 6.80
CA THR A 221 12.06 -3.39 7.31
C THR A 221 11.09 -2.35 6.77
N GLY A 222 9.78 -2.62 6.87
CA GLY A 222 8.73 -1.70 6.45
C GLY A 222 8.88 -1.24 5.00
N PHE A 223 8.42 -0.04 4.68
CA PHE A 223 8.62 0.54 3.35
C PHE A 223 10.02 1.13 3.14
N ALA A 224 10.84 1.31 4.18
CA ALA A 224 12.24 1.67 4.04
C ALA A 224 13.06 0.60 3.29
N SER A 225 12.64 -0.67 3.36
CA SER A 225 13.19 -1.75 2.53
C SER A 225 13.16 -1.46 1.01
N LEU A 226 12.23 -0.61 0.56
CA LEU A 226 12.05 -0.25 -0.85
C LEU A 226 13.10 0.75 -1.36
N GLU A 227 13.95 1.31 -0.49
CA GLU A 227 15.06 2.18 -0.90
C GLU A 227 16.09 1.42 -1.75
N ALA A 228 16.22 0.12 -1.53
CA ALA A 228 17.13 -0.73 -2.32
C ALA A 228 16.62 -1.03 -3.74
N ILE A 229 15.42 -0.58 -4.11
CA ILE A 229 14.76 -0.90 -5.38
C ILE A 229 14.49 0.40 -6.14
N ASP A 230 15.24 0.61 -7.22
CA ASP A 230 15.22 1.84 -8.02
C ASP A 230 14.03 1.97 -8.98
N ASP A 231 13.38 0.87 -9.34
CA ASP A 231 12.38 0.85 -10.41
C ASP A 231 10.98 1.28 -9.94
N ILE A 232 10.76 1.46 -8.64
CA ILE A 232 9.46 1.80 -8.06
C ILE A 232 9.11 3.24 -8.41
N THR A 233 7.87 3.46 -8.87
CA THR A 233 7.37 4.80 -9.24
C THR A 233 6.17 5.26 -8.42
N MET A 234 5.52 4.36 -7.67
CA MET A 234 4.35 4.66 -6.83
C MET A 234 4.47 3.96 -5.49
N LEU A 235 4.06 4.61 -4.40
CA LEU A 235 4.00 4.01 -3.07
C LEU A 235 2.59 4.14 -2.48
N ALA A 236 2.02 3.03 -2.03
CA ALA A 236 0.71 2.98 -1.37
C ALA A 236 0.73 2.06 -0.14
N VAL A 237 0.13 2.53 0.97
CA VAL A 237 0.03 1.80 2.24
C VAL A 237 -1.47 1.67 2.61
N PRO A 238 -2.25 0.84 1.89
CA PRO A 238 -3.71 0.80 2.06
C PRO A 238 -4.12 0.33 3.46
N ASP A 239 -3.32 -0.52 4.09
CA ASP A 239 -3.62 -1.08 5.41
C ASP A 239 -3.38 -0.14 6.59
N LEU A 240 -2.79 1.03 6.33
CA LEU A 240 -2.75 2.11 7.32
C LEU A 240 -4.17 2.49 7.78
N MET A 241 -5.12 2.53 6.84
CA MET A 241 -6.51 2.83 7.14
C MET A 241 -7.21 1.71 7.91
N SER A 242 -6.79 0.47 7.64
CA SER A 242 -7.25 -0.71 8.35
C SER A 242 -6.78 -0.69 9.81
N ALA A 243 -5.52 -0.35 10.06
CA ALA A 243 -5.01 -0.15 11.43
C ALA A 243 -5.74 0.98 12.18
N TYR A 244 -6.05 2.08 11.49
CA TYR A 244 -6.85 3.17 12.04
C TYR A 244 -8.28 2.72 12.41
N GLN A 245 -8.98 2.03 11.51
CA GLN A 245 -10.35 1.56 11.76
C GLN A 245 -10.47 0.59 12.93
N ARG A 246 -9.40 -0.18 13.20
CA ARG A 246 -9.33 -1.09 14.35
C ARG A 246 -8.89 -0.42 15.65
N GLY A 247 -8.54 0.87 15.62
CA GLY A 247 -8.03 1.60 16.78
C GLY A 247 -6.60 1.21 17.17
N ALA A 248 -5.86 0.52 16.29
CA ALA A 248 -4.44 0.24 16.50
C ALA A 248 -3.58 1.50 16.31
N LEU A 249 -4.03 2.40 15.44
CA LEU A 249 -3.46 3.73 15.24
C LEU A 249 -4.55 4.79 15.40
N ASP A 250 -4.19 5.92 15.97
CA ASP A 250 -5.01 7.13 15.97
C ASP A 250 -4.68 8.02 14.75
N LEU A 251 -5.30 9.19 14.69
CA LEU A 251 -5.08 10.14 13.58
C LEU A 251 -3.64 10.67 13.55
N GLU A 252 -2.97 10.77 14.70
CA GLU A 252 -1.56 11.19 14.77
C GLU A 252 -0.64 10.11 14.20
N GLY A 253 -0.89 8.84 14.52
CA GLY A 253 -0.21 7.70 13.93
C GLY A 253 -0.41 7.60 12.42
N VAL A 254 -1.64 7.81 11.92
CA VAL A 254 -1.91 7.89 10.47
C VAL A 254 -1.10 9.01 9.82
N LYS A 255 -1.08 10.19 10.43
CA LYS A 255 -0.30 11.34 9.94
C LYS A 255 1.19 11.02 9.91
N ALA A 256 1.73 10.39 10.95
CA ALA A 256 3.14 10.04 11.06
C ALA A 256 3.57 9.10 9.91
N VAL A 257 2.81 8.02 9.66
CA VAL A 257 3.12 7.09 8.56
C VAL A 257 3.02 7.79 7.21
N GLN A 258 1.99 8.61 6.98
CA GLN A 258 1.86 9.35 5.71
C GLN A 258 2.99 10.37 5.50
N LEU A 259 3.42 11.08 6.54
CA LEU A 259 4.59 11.97 6.45
C LEU A 259 5.85 11.19 6.10
N ALA A 260 6.05 10.01 6.69
CA ALA A 260 7.18 9.16 6.37
C ALA A 260 7.11 8.60 4.93
N MET A 261 5.91 8.27 4.41
CA MET A 261 5.75 7.94 2.99
C MET A 261 6.15 9.11 2.08
N ILE A 262 5.76 10.34 2.43
CA ILE A 262 6.13 11.55 1.69
C ILE A 262 7.65 11.74 1.71
N ALA A 263 8.25 11.68 2.90
CA ALA A 263 9.69 11.82 3.08
C ALA A 263 10.48 10.77 2.29
N HIS A 264 10.03 9.51 2.27
CA HIS A 264 10.62 8.46 1.44
C HIS A 264 10.56 8.82 -0.05
N CYS A 265 9.40 9.29 -0.54
CA CYS A 265 9.25 9.67 -1.95
C CYS A 265 10.09 10.90 -2.32
N GLU A 266 10.24 11.86 -1.40
CA GLU A 266 11.12 13.02 -1.55
C GLU A 266 12.60 12.63 -1.60
N LEU A 267 13.02 11.72 -0.71
CA LEU A 267 14.38 11.20 -0.67
C LEU A 267 14.75 10.48 -1.96
N MET A 268 13.88 9.57 -2.42
CA MET A 268 14.14 8.78 -3.63
C MET A 268 13.99 9.59 -4.92
N SER A 269 13.18 10.66 -4.90
CA SER A 269 12.95 11.59 -6.02
C SER A 269 12.43 10.96 -7.33
N ASP A 270 12.18 9.65 -7.38
CA ASP A 270 11.72 8.90 -8.55
C ASP A 270 10.29 8.35 -8.43
N ARG A 271 9.70 8.39 -7.23
CA ARG A 271 8.37 7.83 -6.92
C ARG A 271 7.43 8.84 -6.28
N VAL A 272 6.13 8.55 -6.33
CA VAL A 272 5.07 9.42 -5.78
C VAL A 272 4.17 8.61 -4.83
N ALA A 273 3.93 9.16 -3.64
CA ALA A 273 3.00 8.59 -2.66
C ALA A 273 1.54 8.79 -3.10
N ILE A 274 0.76 7.72 -3.03
CA ILE A 274 -0.69 7.73 -3.20
C ILE A 274 -1.31 7.55 -1.82
N LEU A 275 -1.79 8.66 -1.25
CA LEU A 275 -2.35 8.70 0.08
C LEU A 275 -3.85 8.50 0.05
N ASP A 276 -4.35 7.80 1.07
CA ASP A 276 -5.77 7.63 1.35
C ASP A 276 -6.13 8.43 2.63
N PRO A 277 -7.20 9.22 2.63
CA PRO A 277 -7.67 9.87 3.85
C PRO A 277 -8.38 8.86 4.76
N PRO A 278 -8.50 9.15 6.07
CA PRO A 278 -9.34 8.38 6.97
C PRO A 278 -10.76 8.17 6.40
N PRO A 279 -11.39 7.00 6.63
CA PRO A 279 -12.71 6.69 6.11
C PRO A 279 -13.80 7.55 6.76
N GLY A 280 -14.94 7.69 6.08
CA GLY A 280 -16.13 8.36 6.63
C GLY A 280 -16.06 9.89 6.71
N LEU A 281 -15.01 10.53 6.16
CA LEU A 281 -14.87 11.98 6.16
C LEU A 281 -15.83 12.64 5.16
N ARG A 282 -16.61 13.62 5.65
CA ARG A 282 -17.38 14.53 4.78
C ARG A 282 -16.46 15.56 4.11
N PRO A 283 -16.89 16.22 3.02
CA PRO A 283 -16.05 17.18 2.29
C PRO A 283 -15.37 18.25 3.16
N GLN A 284 -16.11 18.86 4.09
CA GLN A 284 -15.53 19.86 4.99
C GLN A 284 -14.50 19.27 5.96
N GLN A 285 -14.75 18.06 6.48
CA GLN A 285 -13.83 17.37 7.38
C GLN A 285 -12.59 16.89 6.64
N LEU A 286 -12.74 16.46 5.38
CA LEU A 286 -11.61 16.13 4.51
C LEU A 286 -10.74 17.35 4.22
N LYS A 287 -11.35 18.50 3.92
CA LYS A 287 -10.63 19.75 3.75
C LYS A 287 -9.86 20.11 5.01
N GLN A 288 -10.49 19.98 6.19
CA GLN A 288 -9.85 20.21 7.47
C GLN A 288 -8.69 19.24 7.72
N TRP A 289 -8.90 17.95 7.48
CA TRP A 289 -7.85 16.93 7.55
C TRP A 289 -6.67 17.33 6.67
N ARG A 290 -6.91 17.62 5.39
CA ARG A 290 -5.89 17.99 4.41
C ARG A 290 -5.11 19.25 4.80
N MET A 291 -5.79 20.29 5.26
CA MET A 291 -5.21 21.63 5.45
C MET A 291 -4.69 21.90 6.86
N GLU A 292 -5.37 21.40 7.89
CA GLU A 292 -5.08 21.73 9.29
C GLU A 292 -4.42 20.56 10.02
N VAL A 293 -4.97 19.35 9.90
CA VAL A 293 -4.49 18.20 10.68
C VAL A 293 -3.24 17.59 10.05
N ALA A 294 -3.33 17.17 8.79
CA ALA A 294 -2.24 16.62 8.00
C ALA A 294 -1.22 17.70 7.63
N GLY A 295 -1.69 18.79 7.03
CA GLY A 295 -0.85 19.95 6.68
C GLY A 295 0.25 19.64 5.66
N TYR A 296 0.07 18.63 4.80
CA TYR A 296 1.09 18.18 3.86
C TYR A 296 1.37 19.22 2.77
N ASP A 297 2.62 19.41 2.39
CA ASP A 297 3.00 20.19 1.22
C ASP A 297 4.14 19.49 0.50
N SER A 298 3.80 18.74 -0.55
CA SER A 298 4.79 17.99 -1.31
C SER A 298 4.36 17.75 -2.75
N LYS A 299 5.31 17.89 -3.66
CA LYS A 299 5.16 17.51 -5.07
C LYS A 299 5.18 15.99 -5.27
N TYR A 300 5.70 15.22 -4.31
CA TYR A 300 5.83 13.75 -4.39
C TYR A 300 4.68 13.01 -3.71
N ALA A 301 3.54 13.67 -3.52
CA ALA A 301 2.37 13.07 -2.88
C ALA A 301 1.07 13.47 -3.58
N THR A 302 0.09 12.57 -3.51
CA THR A 302 -1.28 12.78 -3.96
C THR A 302 -2.26 12.23 -2.93
N LEU A 303 -3.47 12.80 -2.89
CA LEU A 303 -4.54 12.32 -2.01
C LEU A 303 -5.79 12.05 -2.84
N TYR A 304 -6.35 10.85 -2.75
CA TYR A 304 -7.55 10.45 -3.50
C TYR A 304 -8.74 10.23 -2.56
N TRP A 305 -9.90 10.74 -2.94
CA TRP A 305 -11.13 10.63 -2.16
C TRP A 305 -12.35 10.66 -3.10
N PRO A 306 -13.50 10.05 -2.78
CA PRO A 306 -13.80 9.21 -1.62
C PRO A 306 -13.26 7.78 -1.75
N TRP A 307 -13.46 7.00 -0.69
CA TRP A 307 -13.27 5.56 -0.75
C TRP A 307 -14.19 4.93 -1.80
N VAL A 308 -13.71 3.84 -2.39
CA VAL A 308 -14.39 3.15 -3.48
C VAL A 308 -15.10 1.91 -2.95
N LYS A 309 -16.32 1.68 -3.43
CA LYS A 309 -17.09 0.48 -3.13
C LYS A 309 -16.85 -0.55 -4.23
N ILE A 310 -16.45 -1.75 -3.84
CA ILE A 310 -16.24 -2.87 -4.76
C ILE A 310 -17.15 -4.03 -4.36
N MET A 311 -17.34 -4.97 -5.28
CA MET A 311 -17.85 -6.29 -4.92
C MET A 311 -16.65 -7.14 -4.49
N ASP A 312 -16.58 -7.50 -3.21
CA ASP A 312 -15.50 -8.31 -2.66
C ASP A 312 -15.44 -9.67 -3.40
N PRO A 313 -14.34 -10.00 -4.09
CA PRO A 313 -14.22 -11.27 -4.81
C PRO A 313 -14.23 -12.50 -3.89
N ALA A 314 -13.89 -12.36 -2.60
CA ALA A 314 -13.89 -13.47 -1.65
C ALA A 314 -15.28 -13.76 -1.08
N THR A 315 -15.99 -12.71 -0.64
CA THR A 315 -17.29 -12.87 0.04
C THR A 315 -18.50 -12.64 -0.86
N GLY A 316 -18.32 -12.04 -2.04
CA GLY A 316 -19.40 -11.62 -2.93
C GLY A 316 -20.27 -10.50 -2.34
N LYS A 317 -19.79 -9.80 -1.31
CA LYS A 317 -20.49 -8.71 -0.64
C LYS A 317 -19.88 -7.36 -1.02
N PRO A 318 -20.67 -6.28 -1.03
CA PRO A 318 -20.13 -4.96 -1.29
C PRO A 318 -19.33 -4.45 -0.08
N VAL A 319 -18.07 -4.04 -0.31
CA VAL A 319 -17.17 -3.51 0.72
C VAL A 319 -16.53 -2.20 0.27
N PHE A 320 -16.26 -1.29 1.22
CA PHE A 320 -15.49 -0.07 0.95
C PHE A 320 -14.00 -0.33 1.12
N THR A 321 -13.20 0.17 0.18
CA THR A 321 -11.75 0.01 0.17
C THR A 321 -11.08 1.36 -0.13
N PRO A 322 -9.85 1.58 0.37
CA PRO A 322 -9.06 2.75 0.00
C PRO A 322 -8.83 2.81 -1.52
N PRO A 323 -8.89 4.00 -2.14
CA PRO A 323 -8.77 4.14 -3.59
C PRO A 323 -7.35 3.92 -4.13
N SER A 324 -6.30 4.04 -3.31
CA SER A 324 -4.89 4.03 -3.74
C SER A 324 -4.52 2.91 -4.71
N GLY A 325 -4.91 1.66 -4.43
CA GLY A 325 -4.61 0.52 -5.30
C GLY A 325 -5.27 0.61 -6.69
N HIS A 326 -6.54 0.98 -6.73
CA HIS A 326 -7.29 1.15 -7.98
C HIS A 326 -6.72 2.31 -8.82
N VAL A 327 -6.37 3.41 -8.15
CA VAL A 327 -5.81 4.60 -8.78
C VAL A 327 -4.40 4.33 -9.32
N ALA A 328 -3.56 3.60 -8.60
CA ALA A 328 -2.25 3.18 -9.10
C ALA A 328 -2.37 2.39 -10.41
N GLY A 329 -3.39 1.51 -10.51
CA GLY A 329 -3.67 0.79 -11.76
C GLY A 329 -4.15 1.71 -12.88
N VAL A 330 -4.95 2.73 -12.55
CA VAL A 330 -5.37 3.76 -13.53
C VAL A 330 -4.18 4.56 -14.04
N TRP A 331 -3.22 4.89 -13.17
CA TRP A 331 -1.97 5.56 -13.60
C TRP A 331 -1.21 4.68 -14.57
N ALA A 332 -0.99 3.40 -14.23
CA ALA A 332 -0.30 2.45 -15.09
C ALA A 332 -0.94 2.33 -16.48
N ARG A 333 -2.27 2.21 -16.54
CA ARG A 333 -3.00 2.14 -17.80
C ARG A 333 -2.95 3.44 -18.61
N SER A 334 -3.02 4.59 -17.93
CA SER A 334 -2.94 5.90 -18.61
C SER A 334 -1.56 6.07 -19.25
N ASP A 335 -0.51 5.68 -18.53
CA ASP A 335 0.87 5.73 -19.02
C ASP A 335 1.10 4.81 -20.22
N ASP A 336 0.65 3.56 -20.13
CA ASP A 336 0.79 2.57 -21.22
C ASP A 336 0.09 3.04 -22.50
N THR A 337 -1.09 3.64 -22.38
CA THR A 337 -1.91 4.02 -23.54
C THR A 337 -1.62 5.42 -24.08
N ARG A 338 -1.16 6.35 -23.23
CA ARG A 338 -1.04 7.78 -23.57
C ARG A 338 0.28 8.42 -23.16
N GLY A 339 1.11 7.73 -22.40
CA GLY A 339 2.37 8.23 -21.84
C GLY A 339 2.19 9.02 -20.54
N VAL A 340 3.25 9.05 -19.73
CA VAL A 340 3.30 9.67 -18.38
C VAL A 340 2.95 11.16 -18.36
N HIS A 341 3.11 11.85 -19.49
CA HIS A 341 2.79 13.27 -19.65
C HIS A 341 1.28 13.53 -19.68
N LYS A 342 0.44 12.52 -19.91
CA LYS A 342 -1.02 12.64 -19.85
C LYS A 342 -1.48 12.56 -18.39
N ALA A 343 -2.25 13.55 -17.94
CA ALA A 343 -2.93 13.50 -16.64
C ALA A 343 -3.83 12.26 -16.53
N PRO A 344 -3.65 11.39 -15.50
CA PRO A 344 -4.47 10.20 -15.29
C PRO A 344 -5.83 10.55 -14.64
N ALA A 345 -6.52 11.52 -15.24
CA ALA A 345 -7.86 11.97 -14.89
C ALA A 345 -8.80 11.82 -16.09
N ASN A 346 -10.10 11.85 -15.81
CA ASN A 346 -11.17 11.45 -16.73
C ASN A 346 -11.09 9.97 -17.15
N GLU A 347 -10.51 9.13 -16.29
CA GLU A 347 -10.31 7.70 -16.48
C GLU A 347 -11.33 6.89 -15.67
N VAL A 348 -11.93 5.87 -16.28
CA VAL A 348 -12.87 4.98 -15.58
C VAL A 348 -12.13 4.09 -14.59
N VAL A 349 -12.66 3.97 -13.37
CA VAL A 349 -12.13 3.04 -12.35
C VAL A 349 -12.85 1.71 -12.48
N ARG A 350 -12.13 0.68 -12.95
CA ARG A 350 -12.67 -0.68 -13.16
C ARG A 350 -12.84 -1.41 -11.83
N GLY A 351 -13.89 -2.22 -11.72
CA GLY A 351 -14.20 -3.01 -10.52
C GLY A 351 -14.95 -2.25 -9.42
N VAL A 352 -15.08 -0.93 -9.56
CA VAL A 352 -15.80 -0.08 -8.60
C VAL A 352 -17.27 0.00 -8.99
N ILE A 353 -18.14 -0.27 -8.03
CA ILE A 353 -19.60 -0.28 -8.20
C ILE A 353 -20.27 0.98 -7.65
N ASP A 354 -19.66 1.63 -6.66
CA ASP A 354 -20.17 2.86 -6.06
C ASP A 354 -19.06 3.61 -5.31
N LEU A 355 -19.37 4.79 -4.77
CA LEU A 355 -18.48 5.61 -3.95
C LEU A 355 -19.03 5.74 -2.53
N GLU A 356 -18.15 5.89 -1.54
CA GLU A 356 -18.56 6.14 -0.15
C GLU A 356 -19.39 7.42 -0.01
N SER A 357 -19.10 8.43 -0.83
CA SER A 357 -19.83 9.70 -0.83
C SER A 357 -20.02 10.24 -2.24
N GLY A 358 -21.23 10.69 -2.55
CA GLY A 358 -21.49 11.46 -3.76
C GLY A 358 -20.96 12.88 -3.62
N ILE A 359 -20.29 13.39 -4.66
CA ILE A 359 -19.67 14.72 -4.64
C ILE A 359 -20.45 15.67 -5.55
N THR A 360 -20.98 16.74 -4.98
CA THR A 360 -21.57 17.85 -5.73
C THR A 360 -20.50 18.73 -6.39
N ARG A 361 -20.91 19.59 -7.32
CA ARG A 361 -19.97 20.54 -7.94
C ARG A 361 -19.37 21.50 -6.91
N GLY A 362 -20.18 22.07 -6.02
CA GLY A 362 -19.71 23.04 -5.02
C GLY A 362 -18.74 22.45 -4.01
N GLU A 363 -18.93 21.19 -3.59
CA GLU A 363 -17.97 20.49 -2.73
C GLU A 363 -16.66 20.23 -3.46
N HIS A 364 -16.73 19.81 -4.72
CA HIS A 364 -15.53 19.59 -5.53
C HIS A 364 -14.73 20.89 -5.74
N ASP A 365 -15.42 22.02 -5.98
CA ASP A 365 -14.81 23.33 -6.14
C ASP A 365 -14.04 23.79 -4.88
N GLN A 366 -14.37 23.25 -3.70
CA GLN A 366 -13.66 23.52 -2.44
C GLN A 366 -12.47 22.59 -2.19
N LEU A 367 -12.54 21.35 -2.69
CA LEU A 367 -11.54 20.30 -2.47
C LEU A 367 -10.41 20.33 -3.50
N ASN A 368 -10.74 20.62 -4.75
CA ASN A 368 -9.75 20.60 -5.83
C ASN A 368 -8.61 21.63 -5.62
N PRO A 369 -8.86 22.89 -5.19
CA PRO A 369 -7.78 23.86 -4.93
C PRO A 369 -6.77 23.42 -3.86
N VAL A 370 -7.16 22.54 -2.94
CA VAL A 370 -6.30 22.01 -1.87
C VAL A 370 -5.64 20.66 -2.23
N GLY A 371 -5.67 20.28 -3.51
CA GLY A 371 -4.97 19.10 -4.03
C GLY A 371 -5.65 17.76 -3.74
N VAL A 372 -6.94 17.76 -3.39
CA VAL A 372 -7.73 16.53 -3.23
C VAL A 372 -8.22 16.06 -4.58
N ASN A 373 -7.77 14.88 -5.02
CA ASN A 373 -8.20 14.27 -6.27
C ASN A 373 -9.50 13.51 -6.07
N CYS A 374 -10.59 14.11 -6.55
CA CYS A 374 -11.93 13.56 -6.38
C CYS A 374 -12.21 12.41 -7.37
N ILE A 375 -12.79 11.31 -6.89
CA ILE A 375 -13.40 10.25 -7.71
C ILE A 375 -14.90 10.54 -7.80
N ARG A 376 -15.48 10.53 -9.00
CA ARG A 376 -16.87 10.94 -9.22
C ARG A 376 -17.64 9.95 -10.06
N SER A 377 -18.91 9.77 -9.73
CA SER A 377 -19.87 9.04 -10.55
C SER A 377 -20.53 9.99 -11.55
N PHE A 378 -20.49 9.62 -12.83
CA PHE A 378 -21.14 10.35 -13.91
C PHE A 378 -22.20 9.46 -14.56
N PRO A 379 -23.48 9.85 -14.56
CA PRO A 379 -24.54 9.10 -15.21
C PRO A 379 -24.19 8.77 -16.67
N GLY A 380 -24.24 7.48 -17.03
CA GLY A 380 -23.91 6.99 -18.37
C GLY A 380 -22.41 6.95 -18.73
N GLN A 381 -21.52 7.49 -17.88
CA GLN A 381 -20.07 7.50 -18.13
C GLN A 381 -19.24 6.72 -17.10
N GLY A 382 -19.90 6.19 -16.05
CA GLY A 382 -19.29 5.39 -15.00
C GLY A 382 -18.62 6.21 -13.90
N ILE A 383 -17.87 5.53 -13.05
CA ILE A 383 -17.08 6.13 -11.96
C ILE A 383 -15.69 6.46 -12.49
N ARG A 384 -15.26 7.72 -12.32
CA ARG A 384 -14.05 8.25 -12.92
C ARG A 384 -13.16 8.97 -11.91
N VAL A 385 -11.85 8.83 -12.08
CA VAL A 385 -10.88 9.73 -11.44
C VAL A 385 -11.06 11.12 -12.06
N TRP A 386 -11.30 12.14 -11.23
CA TRP A 386 -11.65 13.50 -11.67
C TRP A 386 -10.74 14.56 -11.05
N GLY A 387 -9.46 14.22 -10.90
CA GLY A 387 -8.38 15.11 -10.45
C GLY A 387 -7.01 14.47 -10.69
N ALA A 388 -6.00 15.30 -10.94
CA ALA A 388 -4.61 14.88 -11.13
C ALA A 388 -3.62 15.91 -10.56
N ARG A 389 -3.89 16.40 -9.35
CA ARG A 389 -3.06 17.34 -8.62
C ARG A 389 -2.17 16.64 -7.59
N THR A 390 -1.01 17.20 -7.35
CA THR A 390 -0.15 16.86 -6.22
C THR A 390 -0.62 17.61 -4.96
N LEU A 391 0.05 17.40 -3.83
CA LEU A 391 -0.17 18.16 -2.60
C LEU A 391 0.63 19.46 -2.54
N SER A 392 1.37 19.81 -3.60
CA SER A 392 2.24 20.99 -3.65
C SER A 392 1.46 22.30 -3.66
N SER A 393 1.90 23.26 -2.85
CA SER A 393 1.47 24.66 -2.90
C SER A 393 2.08 25.42 -4.10
N ASP A 394 3.25 24.97 -4.58
CA ASP A 394 3.92 25.53 -5.76
C ASP A 394 3.10 25.27 -7.05
N PRO A 395 2.68 26.33 -7.79
CA PRO A 395 1.99 26.20 -9.06
C PRO A 395 2.74 25.42 -10.15
N GLU A 396 4.07 25.38 -10.12
CA GLU A 396 4.88 24.64 -11.09
C GLU A 396 4.71 23.13 -10.94
N TRP A 397 4.60 22.67 -9.68
CA TRP A 397 4.47 21.26 -9.32
C TRP A 397 3.03 20.83 -9.02
N ARG A 398 2.05 21.68 -9.31
CA ARG A 398 0.63 21.43 -9.04
C ARG A 398 0.10 20.14 -9.66
N TYR A 399 0.57 19.78 -10.86
CA TYR A 399 0.00 18.69 -11.63
C TYR A 399 0.84 17.41 -11.54
N LEU A 400 0.17 16.30 -11.31
CA LEU A 400 0.80 15.00 -11.16
C LEU A 400 1.56 14.56 -12.42
N ASN A 401 0.97 14.72 -13.61
CA ASN A 401 1.61 14.32 -14.86
C ASN A 401 2.89 15.11 -15.14
N VAL A 402 2.97 16.37 -14.66
CA VAL A 402 4.19 17.17 -14.75
C VAL A 402 5.26 16.57 -13.85
N ARG A 403 4.97 16.34 -12.56
CA ARG A 403 5.95 15.73 -11.64
C ARG A 403 6.41 14.36 -12.11
N ARG A 404 5.49 13.50 -12.55
CA ARG A 404 5.82 12.15 -13.05
C ARG A 404 6.62 12.18 -14.35
N LEU A 405 6.39 13.15 -15.23
CA LEU A 405 7.22 13.36 -16.42
C LEU A 405 8.64 13.76 -16.04
N PHE A 406 8.82 14.65 -15.06
CA PHE A 406 10.15 14.99 -14.56
C PHE A 406 10.85 13.78 -13.93
N ASN A 407 10.17 13.00 -13.08
CA ASN A 407 10.76 11.77 -12.52
C ASN A 407 11.23 10.81 -13.63
N PHE A 408 10.41 10.62 -14.68
CA PHE A 408 10.76 9.80 -15.83
C PHE A 408 12.00 10.33 -16.57
N VAL A 409 12.06 11.63 -16.85
CA VAL A 409 13.20 12.25 -17.55
C VAL A 409 14.46 12.20 -16.71
N GLU A 410 14.39 12.59 -15.44
CA GLU A 410 15.51 12.60 -14.49
C GLU A 410 16.11 11.19 -14.33
N LYS A 411 15.27 10.18 -14.05
CA LYS A 411 15.75 8.79 -13.87
C LYS A 411 16.30 8.19 -15.17
N SER A 412 15.69 8.47 -16.31
CA SER A 412 16.18 8.00 -17.62
C SER A 412 17.56 8.58 -17.94
N ILE A 413 17.75 9.88 -17.70
CA ILE A 413 19.04 10.53 -17.91
C ILE A 413 20.09 9.93 -16.96
N LEU A 414 19.78 9.82 -15.67
CA LEU A 414 20.68 9.22 -14.68
C LEU A 414 21.16 7.82 -15.12
N ASN A 415 20.23 6.93 -15.46
CA ASN A 415 20.55 5.56 -15.88
C ASN A 415 21.33 5.54 -17.20
N GLY A 416 20.97 6.41 -18.15
CA GLY A 416 21.57 6.50 -19.47
C GLY A 416 22.93 7.18 -19.51
N THR A 417 23.31 7.94 -18.47
CA THR A 417 24.59 8.67 -18.39
C THR A 417 25.57 8.10 -17.38
N ASN A 418 25.34 6.89 -16.84
CA ASN A 418 26.27 6.24 -15.91
C ASN A 418 27.70 6.07 -16.47
N TRP A 419 27.85 5.97 -17.79
CA TRP A 419 29.15 5.87 -18.46
C TRP A 419 30.02 7.14 -18.34
N VAL A 420 29.43 8.28 -17.97
CA VAL A 420 30.15 9.57 -17.83
C VAL A 420 31.10 9.56 -16.63
N VAL A 421 30.82 8.74 -15.62
CA VAL A 421 31.61 8.67 -14.40
C VAL A 421 33.01 8.12 -14.71
N PHE A 422 34.05 8.80 -14.25
CA PHE A 422 35.47 8.51 -14.49
C PHE A 422 35.98 8.75 -15.93
N GLU A 423 35.19 9.35 -16.81
CA GLU A 423 35.68 9.80 -18.12
C GLU A 423 36.52 11.08 -18.00
N PRO A 424 37.46 11.32 -18.92
CA PRO A 424 38.20 12.58 -18.96
C PRO A 424 37.28 13.79 -19.11
N ASN A 425 37.33 14.74 -18.17
CA ASN A 425 36.51 15.96 -18.18
C ASN A 425 37.03 16.98 -19.20
N ASP A 426 36.74 16.71 -20.48
CA ASP A 426 37.14 17.50 -21.64
C ASP A 426 35.96 17.87 -22.57
N GLN A 427 36.24 18.65 -23.60
CA GLN A 427 35.22 19.12 -24.56
C GLN A 427 34.56 17.98 -25.35
N TYR A 428 35.24 16.83 -25.49
CA TYR A 428 34.69 15.66 -26.17
C TYR A 428 33.63 14.99 -25.31
N LEU A 429 33.88 14.85 -24.00
CA LEU A 429 32.89 14.38 -23.03
C LEU A 429 31.66 15.29 -23.05
N TRP A 430 31.86 16.61 -22.96
CA TRP A 430 30.77 17.59 -22.94
C TRP A 430 29.88 17.49 -24.17
N SER A 431 30.49 17.42 -25.35
CA SER A 431 29.78 17.27 -26.63
C SER A 431 29.03 15.94 -26.71
N SER A 432 29.60 14.87 -26.16
CA SER A 432 28.99 13.53 -26.15
C SER A 432 27.78 13.46 -25.21
N VAL A 433 27.90 14.04 -24.00
CA VAL A 433 26.81 14.15 -23.02
C VAL A 433 25.68 15.00 -23.59
N ASN A 434 25.99 16.19 -24.11
CA ASN A 434 25.00 17.09 -24.70
C ASN A 434 24.24 16.41 -25.85
N ARG A 435 24.95 15.77 -26.78
CA ARG A 435 24.34 15.03 -27.90
C ARG A 435 23.42 13.91 -27.41
N THR A 436 23.86 13.13 -26.42
CA THR A 436 23.12 11.97 -25.92
C THR A 436 21.81 12.37 -25.26
N ILE A 437 21.85 13.37 -24.37
CA ILE A 437 20.66 13.91 -23.69
C ILE A 437 19.75 14.61 -24.69
N THR A 438 20.30 15.39 -25.62
CA THR A 438 19.51 16.06 -26.67
C THR A 438 18.74 15.05 -27.51
N MET A 439 19.35 13.93 -27.90
CA MET A 439 18.66 12.89 -28.69
C MET A 439 17.50 12.26 -27.92
N PHE A 440 17.66 12.03 -26.61
CA PHE A 440 16.59 11.55 -25.74
C PHE A 440 15.45 12.56 -25.62
N LEU A 441 15.75 13.82 -25.29
CA LEU A 441 14.72 14.87 -25.15
C LEU A 441 13.99 15.14 -26.46
N ARG A 442 14.65 14.98 -27.62
CA ARG A 442 13.97 15.00 -28.93
C ARG A 442 12.94 13.88 -29.06
N GLN A 443 13.22 12.68 -28.56
CA GLN A 443 12.24 11.59 -28.54
C GLN A 443 11.06 11.90 -27.62
N VAL A 444 11.33 12.44 -26.43
CA VAL A 444 10.29 12.86 -25.46
C VAL A 444 9.42 13.99 -26.05
N TRP A 445 10.01 14.96 -26.73
CA TRP A 445 9.26 16.00 -27.44
C TRP A 445 8.40 15.43 -28.57
N ARG A 446 8.95 14.53 -29.40
CA ARG A 446 8.21 13.89 -30.49
C ARG A 446 7.04 13.02 -30.02
N SER A 447 7.07 12.53 -28.78
CA SER A 447 5.92 11.83 -28.18
C SER A 447 4.81 12.77 -27.70
N GLY A 448 4.97 14.09 -27.84
CA GLY A 448 4.01 15.10 -27.39
C GLY A 448 4.09 15.43 -25.90
N ALA A 449 5.14 14.99 -25.20
CA ALA A 449 5.28 15.24 -23.76
C ALA A 449 5.80 16.65 -23.44
N LEU A 450 6.55 17.25 -24.37
CA LEU A 450 7.09 18.62 -24.24
C LEU A 450 6.33 19.59 -25.16
N PHE A 451 6.11 20.81 -24.67
CA PHE A 451 5.41 21.88 -25.36
C PHE A 451 6.39 22.76 -26.14
N GLY A 452 6.11 23.02 -27.42
CA GLY A 452 6.94 23.84 -28.30
C GLY A 452 6.81 23.39 -29.75
N GLY A 453 6.78 24.34 -30.69
CA GLY A 453 6.76 24.05 -32.13
C GLY A 453 8.10 23.54 -32.66
N THR A 454 9.19 23.87 -31.96
CA THR A 454 10.55 23.41 -32.24
C THR A 454 11.20 22.80 -31.00
N PRO A 455 12.25 21.97 -31.14
CA PRO A 455 13.00 21.44 -30.00
C PRO A 455 13.53 22.54 -29.08
N GLU A 456 13.97 23.68 -29.63
CA GLU A 456 14.60 24.78 -28.90
C GLU A 456 13.59 25.57 -28.04
N GLU A 457 12.30 25.54 -28.42
CA GLU A 457 11.21 26.05 -27.56
C GLU A 457 10.83 25.06 -26.46
N ALA A 458 11.07 23.76 -26.69
CA ALA A 458 10.62 22.68 -25.83
C ALA A 458 11.63 22.28 -24.76
N PHE A 459 12.93 22.34 -25.04
CA PHE A 459 13.99 22.03 -24.08
C PHE A 459 15.33 22.64 -24.46
N PHE A 460 16.25 22.69 -23.49
CA PHE A 460 17.67 22.98 -23.73
C PHE A 460 18.56 22.03 -22.93
N VAL A 461 19.78 21.83 -23.44
CA VAL A 461 20.85 21.08 -22.76
C VAL A 461 22.13 21.90 -22.87
N LYS A 462 22.72 22.27 -21.73
CA LYS A 462 23.97 23.02 -21.67
C LYS A 462 25.03 22.19 -20.94
N CYS A 463 26.13 21.93 -21.62
CA CYS A 463 27.32 21.30 -21.08
C CYS A 463 28.50 21.86 -21.89
N ASP A 464 29.10 22.93 -21.41
CA ASP A 464 30.13 23.70 -22.09
C ASP A 464 31.06 24.38 -21.08
N ALA A 465 32.01 25.18 -21.57
CA ALA A 465 32.98 25.88 -20.73
C ALA A 465 32.35 26.96 -19.83
N GLU A 466 31.14 27.45 -20.15
CA GLU A 466 30.49 28.48 -19.33
C GLU A 466 29.91 27.88 -18.04
N ASN A 467 29.36 26.66 -18.09
CA ASN A 467 28.90 25.96 -16.89
C ASN A 467 29.90 24.93 -16.32
N ASN A 468 31.01 24.70 -17.01
CA ASN A 468 32.15 23.89 -16.54
C ASN A 468 33.47 24.67 -16.62
N PRO A 469 33.63 25.73 -15.80
CA PRO A 469 34.88 26.48 -15.72
C PRO A 469 36.01 25.64 -15.10
N GLU A 470 37.25 26.14 -15.16
CA GLU A 470 38.45 25.42 -14.70
C GLU A 470 38.35 24.98 -13.23
N GLU A 471 37.74 25.79 -12.36
CA GLU A 471 37.57 25.47 -10.95
C GLU A 471 36.70 24.23 -10.72
N ASN A 472 35.65 24.03 -11.53
CA ASN A 472 34.82 22.82 -11.48
C ASN A 472 35.60 21.60 -11.98
N ARG A 473 36.41 21.79 -13.02
CA ARG A 473 37.20 20.69 -13.62
C ARG A 473 38.30 20.22 -12.69
N ASP A 474 38.95 21.14 -11.97
CA ASP A 474 40.02 20.83 -11.02
C ASP A 474 39.52 19.99 -9.82
N VAL A 475 38.25 20.14 -9.45
CA VAL A 475 37.59 19.31 -8.42
C VAL A 475 36.88 18.08 -9.00
N GLY A 476 36.97 17.86 -10.32
CA GLY A 476 36.36 16.72 -11.01
C GLY A 476 34.83 16.82 -11.16
N LEU A 477 34.25 18.01 -11.06
CA LEU A 477 32.82 18.26 -11.20
C LEU A 477 32.45 18.51 -12.68
N LEU A 478 31.41 17.83 -13.16
CA LEU A 478 30.77 18.09 -14.45
C LEU A 478 29.31 18.50 -14.20
N THR A 479 28.95 19.70 -14.64
CA THR A 479 27.61 20.27 -14.56
C THR A 479 26.93 20.22 -15.92
N VAL A 480 25.68 19.77 -15.94
CA VAL A 480 24.83 19.75 -17.14
C VAL A 480 23.51 20.43 -16.79
N ASP A 481 23.24 21.58 -17.40
CA ASP A 481 21.97 22.28 -17.18
C ASP A 481 20.95 21.80 -18.21
N ILE A 482 19.79 21.38 -17.72
CA ILE A 482 18.72 20.83 -18.55
C ILE A 482 17.43 21.54 -18.18
N GLY A 483 16.79 22.15 -19.18
CA GLY A 483 15.44 22.71 -19.03
C GLY A 483 14.47 22.03 -19.97
N ILE A 484 13.26 21.75 -19.49
CA ILE A 484 12.18 21.18 -20.28
C ILE A 484 10.88 21.96 -20.08
N ALA A 485 10.07 22.09 -21.12
CA ALA A 485 8.75 22.70 -21.09
C ALA A 485 7.68 21.61 -21.13
N PRO A 486 7.14 21.15 -19.99
CA PRO A 486 6.15 20.06 -19.97
C PRO A 486 4.78 20.54 -20.49
N VAL A 487 4.03 19.64 -21.14
CA VAL A 487 2.62 19.90 -21.47
C VAL A 487 1.78 19.91 -20.18
N LYS A 488 1.06 21.01 -19.95
CA LYS A 488 0.13 21.16 -18.82
C LYS A 488 -1.31 20.80 -19.24
N PRO A 489 -2.10 20.14 -18.39
CA PRO A 489 -3.47 19.75 -18.73
C PRO A 489 -4.41 20.97 -18.80
N ALA A 490 -5.33 20.96 -19.77
CA ALA A 490 -6.43 21.91 -19.85
C ALA A 490 -7.56 21.50 -18.88
N GLU A 491 -7.44 21.88 -17.62
CA GLU A 491 -8.42 21.53 -16.57
C GLU A 491 -9.73 22.31 -16.69
N PHE A 492 -9.67 23.56 -17.18
CA PHE A 492 -10.82 24.45 -17.33
C PHE A 492 -11.04 24.79 -18.81
N VAL A 493 -12.24 24.49 -19.33
CA VAL A 493 -12.66 24.88 -20.69
C VAL A 493 -13.84 25.83 -20.57
N VAL A 494 -13.66 27.07 -21.07
CA VAL A 494 -14.68 28.13 -20.99
C VAL A 494 -15.17 28.46 -22.39
N PHE A 495 -16.39 28.06 -22.71
CA PHE A 495 -17.09 28.48 -23.92
C PHE A 495 -17.74 29.85 -23.69
N ARG A 496 -17.32 30.86 -24.44
CA ARG A 496 -17.93 32.20 -24.42
C ARG A 496 -18.86 32.32 -25.63
N LEU A 497 -20.15 32.42 -25.37
CA LEU A 497 -21.19 32.56 -26.40
C LEU A 497 -21.64 34.02 -26.46
N SER A 498 -21.57 34.62 -27.64
CA SER A 498 -22.16 35.93 -27.93
C SER A 498 -23.17 35.80 -29.05
N GLN A 499 -24.29 36.51 -28.92
CA GLN A 499 -25.24 36.68 -30.01
C GLN A 499 -24.81 37.89 -30.83
N TYR A 500 -24.64 37.71 -32.13
CA TYR A 500 -24.37 38.81 -33.06
C TYR A 500 -25.66 39.22 -33.78
N SER A 501 -25.85 40.54 -33.93
CA SER A 501 -27.02 41.13 -34.58
C SER A 501 -26.91 41.19 -36.11
N GLU A 502 -25.70 41.03 -36.65
CA GLU A 502 -25.40 41.03 -38.09
C GLU A 502 -24.78 39.69 -38.49
N GLY A 503 -25.16 39.19 -39.67
CA GLY A 503 -24.81 37.86 -40.17
C GLY A 503 -23.30 37.62 -40.18
N ALA A 504 -22.91 36.41 -39.77
CA ALA A 504 -21.52 35.99 -39.64
C ALA A 504 -20.76 36.09 -40.99
N GLY A 505 -20.11 37.22 -41.23
CA GLY A 505 -19.01 37.30 -42.17
C GLY A 505 -17.79 36.68 -41.51
N LEU A 506 -17.46 35.44 -41.89
CA LEU A 506 -16.14 34.88 -41.65
C LEU A 506 -15.13 35.75 -42.42
N GLN A 507 -14.31 36.53 -41.72
CA GLN A 507 -13.07 37.03 -42.30
C GLN A 507 -12.08 35.87 -42.24
N GLU A 508 -11.67 35.40 -43.42
CA GLU A 508 -10.64 34.36 -43.63
C GLU A 508 -9.30 34.69 -43.00
#